data_AF-A0A929H177-F1
#
_entry.id   AF-A0A929H177-F1
#
_cell.length_a   1.000
_cell.length_b   1.000
_cell.length_c   1.000
_cell.angle_alpha   90.00
_cell.angle_beta   90.00
_cell.angle_gamma   90.00
#
_symmetry.space_group_name_H-M   'P 1'
#
loop_
_entity.id
_entity.type
_entity.pdbx_description
1 polymer ?
#
loop_
_entity_poly.entity_id
_entity_poly.type
_entity_poly.pdbx_seq_one_letter_code
_entity_poly.pdbx_strand_id
1 'polypeptide(L)'
;MTISDVRDKEMLADRLAELEDLPVDYVLGEHPSSLLDGADLLCLSGGVPVDIPIVVKARRRGIPLSNDAQIFIERCPAPVIGITGSAGKTTTTALVGEMCRAAGLRVWVGG
;
A
#
# COMPACT_ATOMS: atom_id res chain seq x y z
N MET A 1 3.90 1.86 14.58
CA MET A 1 3.37 2.31 13.27
C MET A 1 1.91 2.63 13.48
N THR A 2 1.40 3.72 12.91
CA THR A 2 -0.01 4.09 13.06
C THR A 2 -0.77 3.83 11.77
N ILE A 3 -1.89 3.11 11.87
CA ILE A 3 -2.85 2.89 10.78
C ILE A 3 -3.99 3.87 10.97
N SER A 4 -4.40 4.55 9.90
CA SER A 4 -5.53 5.47 9.94
C SER A 4 -6.53 5.20 8.83
N ASP A 5 -7.82 5.27 9.15
CA ASP A 5 -8.94 5.06 8.23
C ASP A 5 -10.07 6.02 8.59
N VAL A 6 -10.83 6.47 7.58
CA VAL A 6 -12.00 7.32 7.78
C VAL A 6 -13.21 6.54 8.31
N ARG A 7 -13.19 5.22 8.21
CA ARG A 7 -14.19 4.34 8.81
C ARG A 7 -13.92 4.18 10.30
N ASP A 8 -14.99 4.02 11.06
CA ASP A 8 -14.93 3.79 12.50
C ASP A 8 -14.54 2.34 12.83
N LYS A 9 -14.46 2.05 14.13
CA LYS A 9 -14.06 0.75 14.65
C LYS A 9 -15.09 -0.32 14.33
N GLU A 10 -16.37 0.02 14.38
CA GLU A 10 -17.50 -0.87 14.14
C GLU A 10 -17.48 -1.38 12.69
N MET A 11 -17.26 -0.50 11.72
CA MET A 11 -17.15 -0.84 10.30
C MET A 11 -15.91 -1.67 9.96
N LEU A 12 -14.91 -1.69 10.85
CA LEU A 12 -13.61 -2.35 10.65
C LEU A 12 -13.39 -3.56 11.57
N ALA A 13 -14.37 -3.97 12.36
CA ALA A 13 -14.21 -4.95 13.43
C ALA A 13 -13.48 -6.24 12.97
N ASP A 14 -13.93 -6.85 11.87
CA ASP A 14 -13.33 -8.08 11.34
C ASP A 14 -11.86 -7.88 10.92
N ARG A 15 -11.54 -6.73 10.32
CA ARG A 15 -10.18 -6.40 9.88
C ARG A 15 -9.25 -6.07 11.04
N LEU A 16 -9.78 -5.43 12.08
CA LEU A 16 -8.99 -5.15 13.29
C LEU A 16 -8.67 -6.44 14.05
N ALA A 17 -9.59 -7.42 14.06
CA ALA A 17 -9.34 -8.73 14.64
C ALA A 17 -8.21 -9.49 13.91
N GLU A 18 -8.12 -9.37 12.57
CA GLU A 18 -7.00 -9.94 11.78
C GLU A 18 -5.63 -9.33 12.13
N LEU A 19 -5.61 -8.17 12.78
CA LEU A 19 -4.39 -7.40 13.10
C LEU A 19 -4.13 -7.27 14.60
N GLU A 20 -4.89 -7.97 15.45
CA GLU A 20 -4.85 -7.80 16.91
C GLU A 20 -3.48 -8.13 17.52
N ASP A 21 -2.75 -9.09 16.95
CA ASP A 21 -1.42 -9.51 17.41
C ASP A 21 -0.27 -8.60 16.92
N LEU A 22 -0.57 -7.57 16.13
CA LEU A 22 0.45 -6.68 15.57
C LEU A 22 0.66 -5.45 16.46
N PRO A 23 1.92 -5.01 16.68
CA PRO A 23 2.23 -3.83 17.47
C PRO A 23 2.01 -2.54 16.66
N VAL A 24 0.73 -2.20 16.42
CA VAL A 24 0.31 -1.03 15.65
C VAL A 24 -0.73 -0.21 16.40
N ASP A 25 -0.67 1.10 16.22
CA ASP A 25 -1.64 2.05 16.76
C ASP A 25 -2.72 2.35 15.71
N TYR A 26 -3.92 2.71 16.14
CA TYR A 26 -5.05 3.01 15.26
C TYR A 26 -5.61 4.40 15.50
N VAL A 27 -5.90 5.14 14.41
CA VAL A 27 -6.71 6.37 14.43
C VAL A 27 -7.83 6.23 13.40
N LEU A 28 -9.03 5.97 13.88
CA LEU A 28 -10.20 5.61 13.08
C LEU A 28 -11.25 6.72 13.09
N GLY A 29 -12.07 6.80 12.04
CA GLY A 29 -13.12 7.81 11.86
C GLY A 29 -12.62 9.14 11.27
N GLU A 30 -11.31 9.39 11.24
CA GLU A 30 -10.73 10.63 10.73
C GLU A 30 -9.23 10.53 10.44
N HIS A 31 -8.68 11.60 9.85
CA HIS A 31 -7.26 11.77 9.57
C HIS A 31 -6.74 13.09 10.18
N PRO A 32 -6.57 13.15 11.52
CA PRO A 32 -6.14 14.37 12.18
C PRO A 32 -4.70 14.71 11.77
N SER A 33 -4.42 16.00 11.59
CA SER A 33 -3.11 16.45 11.10
C SER A 33 -1.94 16.19 12.06
N SER A 34 -2.25 15.83 13.32
CA SER A 34 -1.30 15.39 14.35
C SER A 34 -0.70 14.01 14.03
N LEU A 35 -1.33 13.21 13.17
CA LEU A 35 -0.73 11.97 12.63
C LEU A 35 0.58 12.22 11.90
N LEU A 36 0.81 13.46 11.45
CA LEU A 36 2.03 13.85 10.75
C LEU A 36 3.12 14.37 11.70
N ASP A 37 2.85 14.46 13.00
CA ASP A 37 3.81 14.96 13.98
C ASP A 37 4.81 13.84 14.28
N GLY A 38 6.08 14.04 13.87
CA GLY A 38 7.13 13.03 14.01
C GLY A 38 7.06 11.88 13.00
N ALA A 39 6.20 11.97 11.97
CA ALA A 39 6.12 10.94 10.94
C ALA A 39 7.24 11.06 9.91
N ASP A 40 8.02 10.00 9.74
CA ASP A 40 9.11 9.92 8.75
C ASP A 40 8.61 9.60 7.33
N LEU A 41 7.42 8.99 7.21
CA LEU A 41 6.85 8.52 5.96
C LEU A 41 5.32 8.43 6.07
N LEU A 42 4.61 8.86 5.02
CA LEU A 42 3.17 8.62 4.87
C LEU A 42 2.92 7.59 3.76
N CYS A 43 2.45 6.40 4.15
CA CYS A 43 2.09 5.33 3.22
C CYS A 43 0.60 5.42 2.84
N LEU A 44 0.30 5.55 1.55
CA LEU A 44 -1.07 5.65 1.05
C LEU A 44 -1.58 4.30 0.56
N SER A 45 -2.73 3.87 1.05
CA SER A 45 -3.43 2.70 0.51
C SER A 45 -3.95 2.96 -0.90
N GLY A 46 -4.06 1.89 -1.70
CA GLY A 46 -4.66 1.96 -3.03
C GLY A 46 -6.05 2.57 -3.01
N GLY A 47 -6.30 3.56 -3.88
CA GLY A 47 -7.60 4.25 -3.98
C GLY A 47 -7.76 5.48 -3.09
N VAL A 48 -6.82 5.76 -2.17
CA VAL A 48 -6.83 7.02 -1.41
C VAL A 48 -6.47 8.19 -2.33
N PRO A 49 -7.31 9.23 -2.45
CA PRO A 49 -7.00 10.38 -3.30
C PRO A 49 -5.78 11.14 -2.79
N VAL A 50 -4.90 11.55 -3.71
CA VAL A 50 -3.63 12.22 -3.38
C VAL A 50 -3.80 13.71 -3.02
N ASP A 51 -5.01 14.23 -3.13
CA ASP A 51 -5.40 15.62 -2.86
C ASP A 51 -6.17 15.80 -1.55
N ILE A 52 -6.39 14.72 -0.78
CA ILE A 52 -7.02 14.84 0.55
C ILE A 52 -6.16 15.69 1.51
N PRO A 53 -6.78 16.35 2.52
CA PRO A 53 -6.08 17.31 3.37
C PRO A 53 -4.82 16.80 4.05
N ILE A 54 -4.80 15.56 4.56
CA ILE A 54 -3.63 14.97 5.23
C ILE A 54 -2.46 14.76 4.26
N VAL A 55 -2.72 14.36 3.01
CA VAL A 55 -1.69 14.16 1.98
C VAL A 55 -1.09 15.49 1.54
N VAL A 56 -1.93 16.49 1.31
CA VAL A 56 -1.49 17.85 0.98
C VAL A 56 -0.64 18.43 2.13
N LYS A 57 -1.05 18.19 3.38
CA LYS A 57 -0.29 18.65 4.54
C LYS A 57 1.05 17.92 4.68
N ALA A 58 1.09 16.60 4.45
CA ALA A 58 2.32 15.82 4.47
C ALA A 58 3.34 16.35 3.44
N ARG A 59 2.89 16.58 2.21
CA ARG A 59 3.71 17.21 1.16
C ARG A 59 4.24 18.59 1.57
N ARG A 60 3.39 19.44 2.16
CA ARG A 60 3.80 20.76 2.67
C ARG A 60 4.82 20.69 3.81
N ARG A 61 4.78 19.63 4.63
CA ARG A 61 5.75 19.37 5.70
C ARG A 61 7.04 18.71 5.20
N GLY A 62 7.12 18.36 3.92
CA GLY A 62 8.26 17.63 3.35
C GLY A 62 8.32 16.15 3.75
N ILE A 63 7.21 15.60 4.27
CA ILE A 63 7.12 14.18 4.62
C ILE A 63 7.00 13.37 3.32
N PRO A 64 7.92 12.42 3.05
CA PRO A 64 7.84 11.57 1.88
C PRO A 64 6.53 10.79 1.82
N LEU A 65 6.06 10.54 0.60
CA LEU A 65 4.91 9.67 0.35
C LEU A 65 5.41 8.36 -0.27
N SER A 66 4.81 7.25 0.14
CA SER A 66 5.04 5.95 -0.47
C SER A 66 3.77 5.10 -0.41
N ASN A 67 3.86 3.85 -0.80
CA ASN A 67 2.85 2.81 -0.65
C ASN A 67 3.52 1.43 -0.63
N ASP A 68 2.72 0.40 -0.39
CA ASP A 68 3.15 -1.01 -0.40
C ASP A 68 3.87 -1.40 -1.69
N ALA A 69 3.35 -1.01 -2.85
CA ALA A 69 3.92 -1.34 -4.14
C ALA A 69 5.30 -0.69 -4.37
N GLN A 70 5.45 0.58 -4.00
CA GLN A 70 6.71 1.31 -4.11
C GLN A 70 7.75 0.72 -3.15
N ILE A 71 7.37 0.45 -1.90
CA ILE A 71 8.25 -0.22 -0.93
C ILE A 71 8.69 -1.59 -1.45
N PHE A 72 7.78 -2.35 -2.04
CA PHE A 72 8.12 -3.65 -2.64
C PHE A 72 9.14 -3.51 -3.76
N ILE A 73 8.94 -2.60 -4.71
CA ILE A 73 9.87 -2.39 -5.84
C ILE A 73 11.24 -1.95 -5.34
N GLU A 74 11.30 -1.05 -4.36
CA GLU A 74 12.56 -0.55 -3.78
C GLU A 74 13.32 -1.63 -3.00
N ARG A 75 12.61 -2.60 -2.39
CA ARG A 75 13.20 -3.63 -1.53
C ARG A 75 13.40 -4.97 -2.23
N CYS A 76 12.75 -5.22 -3.36
CA CYS A 76 12.85 -6.49 -4.07
C CYS A 76 14.24 -6.63 -4.71
N PRO A 77 15.04 -7.65 -4.34
CA PRO A 77 16.36 -7.85 -4.93
C PRO A 77 16.32 -8.49 -6.33
N ALA A 78 15.15 -8.96 -6.77
CA ALA A 78 14.95 -9.60 -8.07
C ALA A 78 14.39 -8.61 -9.10
N PRO A 79 14.58 -8.85 -10.42
CA PRO A 79 13.93 -8.06 -11.46
C PRO A 79 12.39 -8.07 -11.31
N VAL A 80 11.77 -6.89 -11.41
CA VAL A 80 10.32 -6.71 -11.27
C VAL A 80 9.71 -6.34 -12.62
N ILE A 81 8.63 -7.02 -13.00
CA ILE A 81 7.82 -6.71 -14.19
C ILE A 81 6.47 -6.17 -13.71
N GLY A 82 6.23 -4.88 -13.93
CA GLY A 82 4.94 -4.24 -13.59
C GLY A 82 3.94 -4.33 -14.75
N ILE A 83 2.77 -4.92 -14.48
CA ILE A 83 1.65 -5.01 -15.44
C ILE A 83 0.52 -4.07 -15.00
N THR A 84 0.22 -3.06 -15.82
CA THR A 84 -0.82 -2.05 -15.56
C THR A 84 -1.79 -1.93 -16.73
N GLY A 85 -2.95 -1.30 -16.51
CA GLY A 85 -3.99 -1.08 -17.52
C GLY A 85 -5.41 -1.24 -16.98
N SER A 86 -6.41 -0.77 -17.71
CA SER A 86 -7.81 -0.81 -17.25
C SER A 86 -8.42 -2.22 -17.28
N ALA A 87 -7.99 -3.07 -18.21
CA ALA A 87 -8.49 -4.44 -18.37
C ALA A 87 -7.34 -5.42 -18.72
N GLY A 88 -7.55 -6.72 -18.45
CA GLY A 88 -6.63 -7.79 -18.84
C GLY A 88 -5.39 -7.97 -17.96
N LYS A 89 -5.16 -7.11 -16.95
CA LYS A 89 -3.99 -7.18 -16.06
C LYS A 89 -3.74 -8.58 -15.49
N THR A 90 -4.73 -9.18 -14.83
CA THR A 90 -4.58 -10.50 -14.20
C THR A 90 -4.22 -11.59 -15.21
N THR A 91 -4.87 -11.59 -16.38
CA THR A 91 -4.58 -12.55 -17.45
C THR A 91 -3.18 -12.35 -18.01
N THR A 92 -2.80 -11.11 -18.30
CA THR A 92 -1.46 -10.78 -18.82
C THR A 92 -0.38 -11.13 -17.80
N THR A 93 -0.58 -10.79 -16.53
CA THR A 93 0.31 -11.14 -15.41
C THR A 93 0.51 -12.65 -15.31
N ALA A 94 -0.58 -13.44 -15.41
CA ALA A 94 -0.50 -14.90 -15.39
C ALA A 94 0.27 -15.45 -16.61
N LEU A 95 -0.03 -14.97 -17.82
CA LEU A 95 0.62 -15.41 -19.05
C LEU A 95 2.12 -15.09 -19.06
N VAL A 96 2.51 -13.90 -18.61
CA VAL A 96 3.93 -13.53 -18.46
C VAL A 96 4.62 -14.46 -17.46
N GLY A 97 3.96 -14.78 -16.35
CA GLY A 97 4.46 -15.76 -15.38
C GLY A 97 4.71 -17.13 -16.01
N GLU A 98 3.75 -17.67 -16.77
CA GLU A 98 3.91 -18.95 -17.48
C GLU A 98 5.04 -18.92 -18.52
N MET A 99 5.18 -17.82 -19.27
CA MET A 99 6.29 -17.67 -20.22
C MET A 99 7.65 -17.66 -19.53
N CYS A 100 7.78 -16.98 -18.38
CA CYS A 100 9.01 -17.02 -17.58
C CYS A 100 9.31 -18.44 -17.06
N ARG A 101 8.30 -19.17 -16.57
CA ARG A 101 8.45 -20.56 -16.13
C ARG A 101 8.90 -21.46 -17.28
N ALA A 102 8.27 -21.34 -18.45
CA ALA A 102 8.61 -22.10 -19.64
C ALA A 102 10.04 -21.81 -20.14
N ALA A 103 10.55 -20.58 -19.90
CA ALA A 103 11.93 -20.20 -20.15
C ALA A 103 12.93 -20.69 -19.08
N GLY A 104 12.49 -21.47 -18.08
CA GLY A 104 13.33 -22.00 -17.01
C GLY A 104 13.68 -20.99 -15.90
N LEU A 105 13.00 -19.85 -15.85
CA LEU A 105 13.22 -18.84 -14.82
C LEU A 105 12.40 -19.15 -13.56
N ARG A 106 12.99 -18.89 -12.39
CA ARG A 106 12.24 -18.84 -11.13
C ARG A 106 11.46 -17.53 -11.09
N VAL A 107 10.14 -17.63 -11.04
CA VAL A 107 9.24 -16.48 -11.08
C VAL A 107 8.16 -16.57 -10.01
N TRP A 108 7.83 -15.42 -9.43
CA TRP A 108 6.70 -15.23 -8.54
C TRP A 108 5.70 -14.29 -9.21
N VAL A 109 4.42 -14.64 -9.10
CA VAL A 109 3.32 -13.90 -9.70
C VAL A 109 2.45 -13.40 -8.55
N GLY A 110 2.15 -12.10 -8.54
CA GLY A 110 1.39 -11.46 -7.47
C GLY A 110 0.85 -10.10 -7.90
N GLY A 111 0.04 -9.52 -7.03
CA GLY A 111 -0.72 -8.29 -7.23
C GLY A 111 -1.96 -8.29 -6.36
#